data_AF-A0A9X0QJ21-F1
#
_entry.id   AF-A0A9X0QJ21-F1
#
_cell.length_a   1.000
_cell.length_b   1.000
_cell.length_c   1.000
_cell.angle_alpha   90.00
_cell.angle_beta   90.00
_cell.angle_gamma   90.00
#
_symmetry.space_group_name_H-M   'P 1'
#
loop_
_entity.id
_entity.type
_entity.pdbx_description
1 polymer ?
#
loop_
_entity_poly.entity_id
_entity_poly.type
_entity_poly.pdbx_seq_one_letter_code
_entity_poly.pdbx_strand_id
1 'polypeptide(L)'
;MGPILTFDKSFLQMLSPDEVDELDLQFEIFVTPVLVSEILADLAHPEPKPGRIPEEMVKALARKMVSNHGVMQAHWRMLALGELSQAIQFPMAGSVVVDPTAPNVMARRDGRGIIYDSRQDREMWGAWAAGNFSETDKYLAASWRNQSAEINLGEISESWTEFCARYLPEVKNTADVISGINDVISRPSEQGNLLNMVYHFTEAPTAIRELGRTLAIAGLLPRIKPWAPFSVSVTRLCMALCCCTALKFVTQRPTNVFDLQYLFYAPFGMVFVSHDKLQRDLWPATTTQASFVWGDELKADLKCHVLARKETMAAREAGERVGYYTDRFTSEDSVIARLHEKHLISPRGSGSSSGPTGEFEDLPADVKRGLLEAMELIDEQDAARGGPPKFHG
;
A
#
# COMPACT_ATOMS: atom_id res chain seq x y z
N MET A 1 15.80 -8.07 6.87
CA MET A 1 14.54 -7.45 6.49
C MET A 1 14.85 -6.09 5.91
N GLY A 2 14.37 -5.84 4.69
CA GLY A 2 14.50 -4.57 3.99
C GLY A 2 13.53 -3.50 4.52
N PRO A 3 13.60 -2.25 4.06
CA PRO A 3 12.55 -1.27 4.32
C PRO A 3 11.20 -1.76 3.77
N ILE A 4 10.10 -1.42 4.45
CA ILE A 4 8.75 -1.79 4.00
C ILE A 4 8.34 -0.89 2.83
N LEU A 5 8.00 -1.48 1.69
CA LEU A 5 7.76 -0.77 0.44
C LEU A 5 6.39 -1.11 -0.15
N THR A 6 5.69 -0.08 -0.65
CA THR A 6 4.55 -0.23 -1.56
C THR A 6 4.79 0.57 -2.82
N PHE A 7 4.10 0.18 -3.89
CA PHE A 7 4.12 0.88 -5.16
C PHE A 7 2.76 0.88 -5.84
N ASP A 8 2.62 1.71 -6.86
CA ASP A 8 1.46 1.73 -7.73
C ASP A 8 1.64 0.85 -8.99
N LYS A 9 0.55 0.63 -9.72
CA LYS A 9 0.59 -0.16 -10.95
C LYS A 9 1.50 0.45 -12.01
N SER A 10 1.62 1.78 -12.08
CA SER A 10 2.47 2.45 -13.07
C SER A 10 3.93 2.07 -12.89
N PHE A 11 4.44 2.01 -11.65
CA PHE A 11 5.79 1.53 -11.36
C PHE A 11 5.96 0.05 -11.70
N LEU A 12 5.04 -0.83 -11.27
CA LEU A 12 5.11 -2.26 -11.56
C LEU A 12 5.17 -2.56 -13.07
N GLN A 13 4.42 -1.80 -13.88
CA GLN A 13 4.41 -1.94 -15.34
C GLN A 13 5.77 -1.66 -15.96
N MET A 14 6.57 -0.77 -15.38
CA MET A 14 7.87 -0.38 -15.92
C MET A 14 8.96 -1.42 -15.68
N LEU A 15 8.84 -2.25 -14.65
CA LEU A 15 9.87 -3.21 -14.25
C LEU A 15 9.91 -4.44 -15.16
N SER A 16 11.09 -5.01 -15.36
CA SER A 16 11.30 -6.36 -15.89
C SER A 16 11.18 -7.39 -14.76
N PRO A 17 11.00 -8.69 -15.07
CA PRO A 17 10.99 -9.73 -14.04
C PRO A 17 12.23 -9.71 -13.13
N ASP A 18 13.43 -9.60 -13.70
CA ASP A 18 14.68 -9.52 -12.93
C ASP A 18 14.72 -8.31 -11.98
N GLU A 19 14.16 -7.18 -12.39
CA GLU A 19 14.08 -5.96 -11.56
C GLU A 19 13.05 -6.11 -10.43
N VAL A 20 11.97 -6.87 -10.63
CA VAL A 20 11.00 -7.17 -9.56
C VAL A 20 11.58 -8.16 -8.56
N ASP A 21 12.30 -9.18 -9.04
CA ASP A 21 12.99 -10.12 -8.16
C ASP A 21 14.09 -9.41 -7.35
N GLU A 22 14.77 -8.43 -7.94
CA GLU A 22 15.71 -7.59 -7.20
C GLU A 22 14.99 -6.70 -6.18
N LEU A 23 13.83 -6.13 -6.54
CA LEU A 23 13.02 -5.33 -5.60
C LEU A 23 12.64 -6.15 -4.34
N ASP A 24 12.22 -7.40 -4.51
CA ASP A 24 11.84 -8.30 -3.41
C ASP A 24 13.04 -8.70 -2.53
N LEU A 25 14.25 -8.79 -3.11
CA LEU A 25 15.47 -9.00 -2.31
C LEU A 25 15.85 -7.78 -1.45
N GLN A 26 15.54 -6.57 -1.91
CA GLN A 26 15.94 -5.34 -1.23
C GLN A 26 14.88 -4.85 -0.23
N PHE A 27 13.60 -5.09 -0.49
CA PHE A 27 12.49 -4.50 0.28
C PHE A 27 11.47 -5.53 0.73
N GLU A 28 10.83 -5.27 1.88
CA GLU A 28 9.65 -6.02 2.31
C GLU A 28 8.43 -5.41 1.63
N ILE A 29 7.89 -6.10 0.63
CA ILE A 29 6.76 -5.58 -0.14
C ILE A 29 5.46 -5.76 0.66
N PHE A 30 4.57 -4.77 0.58
CA PHE A 30 3.15 -4.99 0.84
C PHE A 30 2.32 -4.52 -0.35
N VAL A 31 1.21 -5.22 -0.59
CA VAL A 31 0.31 -4.94 -1.71
C VAL A 31 -0.92 -4.22 -1.20
N THR A 32 -1.36 -3.24 -1.97
CA THR A 32 -2.60 -2.50 -1.69
C THR A 32 -3.78 -3.16 -2.41
N PRO A 33 -4.98 -3.17 -1.80
CA PRO A 33 -6.19 -3.66 -2.47
C PRO A 33 -6.45 -2.98 -3.82
N VAL A 34 -6.15 -1.67 -3.94
CA VAL A 34 -6.30 -0.92 -5.19
C VAL A 34 -5.38 -1.46 -6.29
N LEU A 35 -4.14 -1.89 -5.98
CA LEU A 35 -3.26 -2.51 -6.97
C LEU A 35 -3.85 -3.80 -7.54
N VAL A 36 -4.39 -4.66 -6.68
CA VAL A 36 -5.00 -5.93 -7.10
C VAL A 36 -6.20 -5.68 -7.99
N SER A 37 -7.12 -4.82 -7.53
CA SER A 37 -8.32 -4.49 -8.30
C SER A 37 -7.99 -3.81 -9.62
N GLU A 38 -7.00 -2.92 -9.65
CA GLU A 38 -6.59 -2.23 -10.87
C GLU A 38 -5.90 -3.17 -11.87
N ILE A 39 -5.09 -4.12 -11.42
CA ILE A 39 -4.54 -5.18 -12.28
C ILE A 39 -5.66 -6.03 -12.86
N LEU A 40 -6.59 -6.48 -12.02
CA LEU A 40 -7.71 -7.31 -12.43
C LEU A 40 -8.64 -6.59 -13.43
N ALA A 41 -8.88 -5.30 -13.22
CA ALA A 41 -9.72 -4.47 -14.07
C ALA A 41 -9.20 -4.32 -15.51
N ASP A 42 -7.94 -4.67 -15.79
CA ASP A 42 -7.44 -4.74 -17.17
C ASP A 42 -8.11 -5.86 -17.98
N LEU A 43 -8.68 -6.90 -17.35
CA LEU A 43 -9.48 -7.93 -18.05
C LEU A 43 -10.68 -7.33 -18.79
N ALA A 44 -11.32 -6.33 -18.19
CA ALA A 44 -12.53 -5.70 -18.72
C ALA A 44 -12.22 -4.37 -19.44
N HIS A 45 -10.99 -4.19 -19.94
CA HIS A 45 -10.60 -2.95 -20.60
C HIS A 45 -11.44 -2.72 -21.89
N PRO A 46 -12.21 -1.63 -22.00
CA PRO A 46 -13.18 -1.45 -23.09
C PRO A 46 -12.54 -1.22 -24.46
N GLU A 47 -11.40 -0.52 -24.48
CA GLU A 47 -10.64 -0.22 -25.71
C GLU A 47 -9.17 -0.61 -25.54
N PRO A 48 -8.83 -1.92 -25.65
CA PRO A 48 -7.43 -2.31 -25.63
C PRO A 48 -6.70 -1.69 -26.82
N LYS A 49 -5.47 -1.21 -26.60
CA LYS A 49 -4.62 -0.71 -27.70
C LYS A 49 -4.47 -1.79 -28.78
N PRO A 50 -4.39 -1.44 -30.07
CA PRO A 50 -4.20 -2.43 -31.13
C PRO A 50 -3.02 -3.37 -30.82
N GLY A 51 -3.29 -4.68 -30.83
CA GLY A 51 -2.31 -5.72 -30.50
C GLY A 51 -2.12 -6.01 -29.00
N ARG A 52 -2.83 -5.32 -28.09
CA ARG A 52 -2.90 -5.71 -26.67
C ARG A 52 -4.13 -6.57 -26.41
N ILE A 53 -3.91 -7.72 -25.81
CA ILE A 53 -4.97 -8.61 -25.33
C ILE A 53 -5.16 -8.31 -23.83
N PRO A 54 -6.36 -7.92 -23.37
CA PRO A 54 -6.66 -7.65 -21.95
C PRO A 54 -6.09 -8.71 -20.99
N GLU A 55 -6.32 -9.99 -21.30
CA GLU A 55 -5.80 -11.11 -20.52
C GLU A 55 -4.27 -11.15 -20.46
N GLU A 56 -3.57 -10.85 -21.56
CA GLU A 56 -2.11 -10.82 -21.58
C GLU A 56 -1.54 -9.67 -20.74
N MET A 57 -2.27 -8.56 -20.61
CA MET A 57 -1.88 -7.47 -19.70
C MET A 57 -1.92 -7.94 -18.25
N VAL A 58 -2.99 -8.62 -17.86
CA VAL A 58 -3.14 -9.16 -16.49
C VAL A 58 -2.11 -10.25 -16.23
N LYS A 59 -1.93 -11.19 -17.15
CA LYS A 59 -0.92 -12.25 -17.05
C LYS A 59 0.49 -11.70 -16.86
N ALA A 60 0.85 -10.66 -17.62
CA ALA A 60 2.18 -10.07 -17.54
C ALA A 60 2.47 -9.43 -16.17
N LEU A 61 1.47 -8.76 -15.56
CA LEU A 61 1.60 -8.18 -14.23
C LEU A 61 1.54 -9.24 -13.13
N ALA A 62 0.61 -10.19 -13.24
CA ALA A 62 0.48 -11.29 -12.29
C ALA A 62 1.76 -12.13 -12.18
N ARG A 63 2.44 -12.40 -13.30
CA ARG A 63 3.74 -13.10 -13.32
C ARG A 63 4.79 -12.44 -12.43
N LYS A 64 4.81 -11.12 -12.35
CA LYS A 64 5.74 -10.36 -11.49
C LYS A 64 5.39 -10.53 -10.01
N MET A 65 4.11 -10.74 -9.70
CA MET A 65 3.59 -10.79 -8.33
C MET A 65 3.56 -12.21 -7.74
N VAL A 66 3.65 -13.28 -8.54
CA VAL A 66 3.58 -14.67 -8.05
C VAL A 66 4.54 -14.92 -6.88
N SER A 67 5.78 -14.46 -7.00
CA SER A 67 6.80 -14.61 -5.95
C SER A 67 7.01 -13.35 -5.11
N ASN A 68 6.56 -12.19 -5.58
CA ASN A 68 6.96 -10.87 -5.05
C ASN A 68 5.75 -10.02 -4.57
N HIS A 69 4.70 -10.66 -4.02
CA HIS A 69 3.47 -9.98 -3.59
C HIS A 69 3.46 -9.53 -2.13
N GLY A 70 4.36 -10.06 -1.30
CA GLY A 70 4.40 -9.71 0.12
C GLY A 70 3.05 -9.88 0.84
N VAL A 71 2.76 -9.02 1.82
CA VAL A 71 1.53 -9.08 2.62
C VAL A 71 0.45 -8.15 2.05
N MET A 72 -0.81 -8.59 2.04
CA MET A 72 -1.95 -7.76 1.67
C MET A 72 -2.33 -6.78 2.78
N GLN A 73 -2.36 -5.49 2.47
CA GLN A 73 -2.81 -4.45 3.38
C GLN A 73 -4.35 -4.45 3.50
N ALA A 74 -4.84 -4.25 4.72
CA ALA A 74 -6.25 -4.00 5.02
C ALA A 74 -6.81 -2.84 4.19
N HIS A 75 -8.07 -2.96 3.74
CA HIS A 75 -8.72 -1.91 2.97
C HIS A 75 -8.78 -0.58 3.75
N TRP A 76 -8.34 0.52 3.13
CA TRP A 76 -8.21 1.83 3.79
C TRP A 76 -9.50 2.28 4.49
N ARG A 77 -10.67 1.99 3.91
CA ARG A 77 -11.96 2.37 4.49
C ARG A 77 -12.24 1.64 5.80
N MET A 78 -11.88 0.36 5.90
CA MET A 78 -11.98 -0.38 7.16
C MET A 78 -11.12 0.28 8.23
N LEU A 79 -9.89 0.67 7.88
CA LEU A 79 -8.97 1.34 8.79
C LEU A 79 -9.49 2.71 9.24
N ALA A 80 -10.01 3.52 8.32
CA ALA A 80 -10.59 4.83 8.63
C ALA A 80 -11.84 4.71 9.54
N LEU A 81 -12.76 3.79 9.22
CA LEU A 81 -13.96 3.59 10.04
C LEU A 81 -13.62 2.96 11.41
N GLY A 82 -12.64 2.06 11.46
CA GLY A 82 -12.11 1.48 12.68
C GLY A 82 -11.49 2.53 13.59
N GLU A 83 -10.74 3.48 13.02
CA GLU A 83 -10.16 4.61 13.76
C GLU A 83 -11.25 5.57 14.25
N LEU A 84 -12.22 5.95 13.40
CA LEU A 84 -13.32 6.84 13.79
C LEU A 84 -14.17 6.28 14.94
N SER A 85 -14.38 4.97 14.94
CA SER A 85 -15.10 4.24 16.00
C SER A 85 -14.22 3.89 17.21
N GLN A 86 -12.91 4.16 17.15
CA GLN A 86 -11.89 3.73 18.11
C GLN A 86 -11.80 2.20 18.30
N ALA A 87 -12.36 1.43 17.36
CA ALA A 87 -12.27 -0.03 17.35
C ALA A 87 -10.89 -0.53 16.91
N ILE A 88 -10.17 0.28 16.13
CA ILE A 88 -8.82 -0.04 15.64
C ILE A 88 -7.89 1.12 15.97
N GLN A 89 -6.73 0.79 16.53
CA GLN A 89 -5.62 1.73 16.72
C GLN A 89 -4.38 1.15 16.03
N PHE A 90 -3.71 1.97 15.23
CA PHE A 90 -2.48 1.60 14.56
C PHE A 90 -1.51 2.78 14.48
N PRO A 91 -0.20 2.55 14.56
CA PRO A 91 0.78 3.59 14.33
C PRO A 91 0.86 3.89 12.82
N MET A 92 0.67 5.17 12.44
CA MET A 92 0.96 5.67 11.09
C MET A 92 2.46 5.85 10.86
N ALA A 93 3.23 4.79 11.15
CA ALA A 93 4.69 4.81 11.20
C ALA A 93 5.30 3.55 10.57
N GLY A 94 4.82 3.18 9.38
CA GLY A 94 5.42 2.09 8.59
C GLY A 94 5.09 0.70 9.13
N SER A 95 3.85 0.48 9.55
CA SER A 95 3.36 -0.85 9.96
C SER A 95 2.24 -1.31 9.04
N VAL A 96 2.42 -2.46 8.39
CA VAL A 96 1.37 -3.12 7.59
C VAL A 96 0.29 -3.61 8.56
N VAL A 97 -0.96 -3.27 8.27
CA VAL A 97 -2.14 -3.70 9.03
C VAL A 97 -2.89 -4.69 8.14
N VAL A 98 -3.02 -5.93 8.59
CA VAL A 98 -3.82 -6.93 7.87
C VAL A 98 -5.26 -6.92 8.35
N ASP A 99 -6.17 -7.37 7.50
CA ASP A 99 -7.56 -7.59 7.89
C ASP A 99 -7.66 -8.90 8.68
N PRO A 100 -8.01 -8.87 9.99
CA PRO A 100 -8.11 -10.08 10.80
C PRO A 100 -9.28 -10.99 10.40
N THR A 101 -10.18 -10.51 9.55
CA THR A 101 -11.31 -11.29 9.02
C THR A 101 -11.01 -11.92 7.67
N ALA A 102 -9.84 -11.63 7.07
CA ALA A 102 -9.43 -12.22 5.82
C ALA A 102 -9.22 -13.74 5.95
N PRO A 103 -9.59 -14.54 4.94
CA PRO A 103 -9.55 -16.00 5.00
C PRO A 103 -8.13 -16.58 5.09
N ASN A 104 -7.09 -15.78 4.85
CA ASN A 104 -5.69 -16.15 4.99
C ASN A 104 -5.03 -15.57 6.25
N VAL A 105 -5.80 -14.97 7.16
CA VAL A 105 -5.30 -14.42 8.43
C VAL A 105 -5.87 -15.21 9.59
N MET A 106 -5.00 -15.66 10.49
CA MET A 106 -5.38 -16.39 11.70
C MET A 106 -4.78 -15.71 12.92
N ALA A 107 -5.57 -15.54 13.98
CA ALA A 107 -5.02 -15.12 15.26
C ALA A 107 -4.26 -16.30 15.90
N ARG A 108 -3.14 -16.01 16.54
CA ARG A 108 -2.50 -16.99 17.42
C ARG A 108 -3.44 -17.36 18.58
N ARG A 109 -3.39 -18.60 19.05
CA ARG A 109 -4.21 -19.14 20.16
C ARG A 109 -3.96 -18.37 21.46
N ASP A 110 -2.77 -17.80 21.64
CA ASP A 110 -2.44 -16.97 22.80
C ASP A 110 -2.87 -15.50 22.66
N GLY A 111 -3.48 -15.13 21.53
CA GLY A 111 -3.93 -13.78 21.20
C GLY A 111 -2.80 -12.79 20.92
N ARG A 112 -1.53 -13.22 20.89
CA ARG A 112 -0.37 -12.34 20.72
C ARG A 112 0.28 -12.58 19.36
N GLY A 113 -0.42 -12.13 18.33
CA GLY A 113 0.07 -12.11 16.96
C GLY A 113 -0.92 -12.69 15.97
N ILE A 114 -0.52 -12.60 14.71
CA ILE A 114 -1.28 -13.04 13.55
C ILE A 114 -0.40 -13.97 12.72
N ILE A 115 -1.02 -14.93 12.06
CA ILE A 115 -0.42 -15.81 11.08
C ILE A 115 -1.04 -15.44 9.74
N TYR A 116 -0.19 -15.16 8.77
CA TYR A 116 -0.58 -14.80 7.41
C TYR A 116 -0.22 -15.95 6.46
N ASP A 117 -1.22 -16.60 5.88
CA ASP A 117 -1.05 -17.66 4.91
C ASP A 117 -0.97 -17.09 3.48
N SER A 118 0.24 -16.79 3.03
CA SER A 118 0.50 -16.25 1.68
C SER A 118 0.23 -17.24 0.54
N ARG A 119 -0.07 -18.52 0.82
CA ARG A 119 -0.34 -19.53 -0.23
C ARG A 119 -1.57 -19.14 -1.07
N GLN A 120 -2.59 -18.55 -0.43
CA GLN A 120 -3.81 -18.13 -1.13
C GLN A 120 -3.53 -16.98 -2.13
N ASP A 121 -2.71 -15.99 -1.74
CA ASP A 121 -2.33 -14.91 -2.64
C ASP A 121 -1.47 -15.44 -3.79
N ARG A 122 -0.52 -16.32 -3.48
CA ARG A 122 0.32 -16.99 -4.49
C ARG A 122 -0.52 -17.79 -5.48
N GLU A 123 -1.54 -18.51 -5.02
CA GLU A 123 -2.46 -19.27 -5.87
C GLU A 123 -3.27 -18.35 -6.78
N MET A 124 -3.81 -17.24 -6.25
CA MET A 124 -4.50 -16.22 -7.05
C MET A 124 -3.58 -15.65 -8.12
N TRP A 125 -2.39 -15.17 -7.75
CA TRP A 125 -1.41 -14.62 -8.71
C TRP A 125 -0.96 -15.67 -9.73
N GLY A 126 -0.76 -16.93 -9.30
CA GLY A 126 -0.39 -18.04 -10.17
C GLY A 126 -1.47 -18.38 -11.19
N ALA A 127 -2.74 -18.40 -10.76
CA ALA A 127 -3.88 -18.60 -11.65
C ALA A 127 -3.96 -17.49 -12.71
N TRP A 128 -3.87 -16.22 -12.29
CA TRP A 128 -3.88 -15.08 -13.21
C TRP A 128 -2.68 -15.06 -14.15
N ALA A 129 -1.48 -15.43 -13.68
CA ALA A 129 -0.27 -15.55 -14.49
C ALA A 129 -0.38 -16.64 -15.58
N ALA A 130 -1.11 -17.71 -15.28
CA ALA A 130 -1.42 -18.78 -16.21
C ALA A 130 -2.56 -18.42 -17.19
N GLY A 131 -3.32 -17.35 -16.92
CA GLY A 131 -4.52 -16.97 -17.68
C GLY A 131 -5.79 -17.68 -17.23
N ASN A 132 -5.77 -18.30 -16.04
CA ASN A 132 -6.91 -18.98 -15.45
C ASN A 132 -7.73 -17.97 -14.64
N PHE A 133 -8.65 -17.27 -15.30
CA PHE A 133 -9.55 -16.31 -14.65
C PHE A 133 -10.90 -16.96 -14.31
N SER A 134 -11.34 -16.84 -13.07
CA SER A 134 -12.66 -17.29 -12.64
C SER A 134 -13.78 -16.37 -13.14
N GLU A 135 -15.02 -16.82 -13.04
CA GLU A 135 -16.18 -15.95 -13.31
C GLU A 135 -16.29 -14.80 -12.29
N THR A 136 -15.82 -15.02 -11.06
CA THR A 136 -15.76 -13.96 -10.05
C THR A 136 -14.74 -12.89 -10.44
N ASP A 137 -13.58 -13.29 -10.98
CA ASP A 137 -12.55 -12.36 -11.48
C ASP A 137 -13.10 -11.45 -12.58
N LYS A 138 -13.80 -12.04 -13.56
CA LYS A 138 -14.42 -11.28 -14.66
C LYS A 138 -15.51 -10.34 -14.15
N TYR A 139 -16.34 -10.78 -13.20
CA TYR A 139 -17.36 -9.95 -12.59
C TYR A 139 -16.75 -8.76 -11.83
N LEU A 140 -15.73 -9.01 -11.01
CA LEU A 140 -15.02 -7.95 -10.26
C LEU A 140 -14.34 -6.96 -11.20
N ALA A 141 -13.70 -7.44 -12.28
CA ALA A 141 -13.09 -6.59 -13.30
C ALA A 141 -14.12 -5.66 -13.96
N ALA A 142 -15.28 -6.20 -14.34
CA ALA A 142 -16.36 -5.42 -14.94
C ALA A 142 -16.96 -4.43 -13.94
N SER A 143 -17.19 -4.85 -12.69
CA SER A 143 -17.70 -3.99 -11.62
C SER A 143 -16.78 -2.79 -11.37
N TRP A 144 -15.46 -3.02 -11.30
CA TRP A 144 -14.48 -1.96 -11.12
C TRP A 144 -14.53 -0.93 -12.26
N ARG A 145 -14.64 -1.39 -13.51
CA ARG A 145 -14.75 -0.50 -14.68
C ARG A 145 -16.05 0.30 -14.69
N ASN A 146 -17.17 -0.32 -14.31
CA ASN A 146 -18.45 0.38 -14.19
C ASN A 146 -18.39 1.48 -13.12
N GLN A 147 -17.85 1.16 -11.94
CA GLN A 147 -17.62 2.15 -10.88
C GLN A 147 -16.73 3.29 -11.38
N SER A 148 -15.67 2.98 -12.13
CA SER A 148 -14.79 3.99 -12.71
C SER A 148 -15.48 4.91 -13.71
N ALA A 149 -16.42 4.37 -14.50
CA ALA A 149 -17.16 5.11 -15.51
C ALA A 149 -18.25 6.01 -14.91
N GLU A 150 -18.78 5.66 -13.74
CA GLU A 150 -19.79 6.44 -13.01
C GLU A 150 -19.19 7.66 -12.29
N ILE A 151 -17.88 7.70 -12.05
CA ILE A 151 -17.21 8.83 -11.38
C ILE A 151 -17.20 10.06 -12.31
N ASN A 152 -18.04 11.04 -11.99
CA ASN A 152 -18.04 12.35 -12.64
C ASN A 152 -17.21 13.36 -11.85
N LEU A 153 -15.90 13.43 -12.15
CA LEU A 153 -15.02 14.45 -11.56
C LEU A 153 -15.39 15.89 -11.95
N GLY A 154 -16.12 16.09 -13.05
CA GLY A 154 -16.64 17.40 -13.45
C GLY A 154 -17.65 17.93 -12.43
N GLU A 155 -18.68 17.15 -12.14
CA GLU A 155 -19.68 17.48 -11.11
C GLU A 155 -19.05 17.65 -9.72
N ILE A 156 -18.10 16.76 -9.36
CA ILE A 156 -17.33 16.93 -8.12
C ILE A 156 -16.60 18.27 -8.16
N SER A 157 -15.90 18.61 -9.24
CA SER A 157 -15.15 19.87 -9.33
C SER A 157 -16.04 21.12 -9.21
N GLU A 158 -17.24 21.09 -9.79
CA GLU A 158 -18.21 22.17 -9.68
C GLU A 158 -18.67 22.36 -8.24
N SER A 159 -18.99 21.27 -7.53
CA SER A 159 -19.41 21.32 -6.13
C SER A 159 -18.34 21.89 -5.16
N TRP A 160 -17.07 21.90 -5.55
CA TRP A 160 -15.96 22.43 -4.76
C TRP A 160 -15.55 23.87 -5.11
N THR A 161 -16.18 24.50 -6.10
CA THR A 161 -15.83 25.86 -6.55
C THR A 161 -16.05 26.89 -5.45
N GLU A 162 -17.19 26.83 -4.74
CA GLU A 162 -17.48 27.75 -3.64
C GLU A 162 -16.51 27.56 -2.47
N PHE A 163 -16.17 26.31 -2.15
CA PHE A 163 -15.16 26.01 -1.13
C PHE A 163 -13.81 26.63 -1.50
N CYS A 164 -13.36 26.46 -2.74
CA CYS A 164 -12.10 27.03 -3.22
C CYS A 164 -12.12 28.56 -3.16
N ALA A 165 -13.21 29.20 -3.61
CA ALA A 165 -13.34 30.66 -3.57
C ALA A 165 -13.29 31.21 -2.13
N ARG A 166 -13.88 30.49 -1.17
CA ARG A 166 -13.91 30.90 0.24
C ARG A 166 -12.57 30.69 0.96
N TYR A 167 -11.93 29.54 0.77
CA TYR A 167 -10.82 29.11 1.62
C TYR A 167 -9.46 29.15 0.94
N LEU A 168 -9.41 29.17 -0.39
CA LEU A 168 -8.19 29.11 -1.20
C LEU A 168 -8.06 30.30 -2.16
N PRO A 169 -8.23 31.56 -1.70
CA PRO A 169 -8.01 32.70 -2.59
C PRO A 169 -6.55 32.74 -3.05
N GLU A 170 -6.32 33.05 -4.33
CA GLU A 170 -5.00 33.35 -4.90
C GLU A 170 -3.97 32.19 -4.95
N VAL A 171 -4.41 30.94 -4.87
CA VAL A 171 -3.54 29.76 -5.06
C VAL A 171 -3.02 29.65 -6.49
N LYS A 172 -1.74 29.30 -6.66
CA LYS A 172 -1.05 29.26 -7.98
C LYS A 172 -0.61 27.87 -8.40
N ASN A 173 -0.54 26.94 -7.46
CA ASN A 173 -0.05 25.59 -7.69
C ASN A 173 -0.65 24.61 -6.66
N THR A 174 -0.39 23.33 -6.85
CA THR A 174 -0.84 22.24 -5.97
C THR A 174 -0.34 22.39 -4.52
N ALA A 175 0.88 22.88 -4.29
CA ALA A 175 1.41 23.07 -2.95
C ALA A 175 0.65 24.17 -2.18
N ASP A 176 0.27 25.27 -2.85
CA ASP A 176 -0.55 26.33 -2.26
C ASP A 176 -1.93 25.79 -1.83
N VAL A 177 -2.56 24.95 -2.67
CA VAL A 177 -3.84 24.29 -2.35
C VAL A 177 -3.70 23.42 -1.11
N ILE A 178 -2.65 22.58 -1.04
CA ILE A 178 -2.39 21.72 0.10
C ILE A 178 -2.16 22.53 1.38
N SER A 179 -1.43 23.65 1.28
CA SER A 179 -1.22 24.57 2.39
C SER A 179 -2.54 25.16 2.90
N GLY A 180 -3.38 25.67 2.00
CA GLY A 180 -4.67 26.24 2.39
C GLY A 180 -5.64 25.21 2.98
N ILE A 181 -5.61 23.95 2.51
CA ILE A 181 -6.38 22.86 3.14
C ILE A 181 -5.86 22.57 4.55
N ASN A 182 -4.53 22.56 4.77
CA ASN A 182 -3.96 22.40 6.11
C ASN A 182 -4.41 23.51 7.07
N ASP A 183 -4.55 24.74 6.58
CA ASP A 183 -5.09 25.84 7.36
C ASP A 183 -6.56 25.60 7.73
N VAL A 184 -7.40 25.16 6.79
CA VAL A 184 -8.81 24.80 7.07
C VAL A 184 -8.90 23.70 8.12
N ILE A 185 -8.11 22.62 7.96
CA ILE A 185 -8.10 21.48 8.89
C ILE A 185 -7.73 21.92 10.31
N SER A 186 -6.85 22.92 10.43
CA SER A 186 -6.34 23.40 11.72
C SER A 186 -7.24 24.44 12.40
N ARG A 187 -8.24 25.01 11.69
CA ARG A 187 -9.13 26.04 12.23
C ARG A 187 -10.14 25.44 13.22
N PRO A 188 -10.21 25.95 14.47
CA PRO A 188 -11.19 25.49 15.46
C PRO A 188 -12.65 25.69 15.02
N SER A 189 -12.94 26.78 14.29
CA SER A 189 -14.30 27.07 13.79
C SER A 189 -14.78 26.08 12.73
N GLU A 190 -13.86 25.41 12.03
CA GLU A 190 -14.18 24.53 10.90
C GLU A 190 -14.29 23.06 11.32
N GLN A 191 -14.08 22.70 12.60
CA GLN A 191 -14.03 21.31 13.02
C GLN A 191 -15.35 20.55 12.75
N GLY A 192 -16.50 21.24 12.84
CA GLY A 192 -17.80 20.65 12.48
C GLY A 192 -17.92 20.35 10.98
N ASN A 193 -17.49 21.28 10.13
CA ASN A 193 -17.45 21.09 8.68
C ASN A 193 -16.46 19.97 8.30
N LEU A 194 -15.29 19.95 8.92
CA LEU A 194 -14.29 18.91 8.73
C LEU A 194 -14.81 17.53 9.14
N LEU A 195 -15.53 17.42 10.26
CA LEU A 195 -16.15 16.16 10.68
C LEU A 195 -17.17 15.65 9.63
N ASN A 196 -17.99 16.54 9.08
CA ASN A 196 -18.91 16.19 8.00
C ASN A 196 -18.19 15.75 6.72
N MET A 197 -17.08 16.42 6.36
CA MET A 197 -16.24 16.01 5.22
C MET A 197 -15.61 14.64 5.45
N VAL A 198 -15.10 14.38 6.66
CA VAL A 198 -14.57 13.05 7.02
C VAL A 198 -15.64 12.00 6.83
N TYR A 199 -16.85 12.21 7.37
CA TYR A 199 -17.95 11.26 7.19
C TYR A 199 -18.35 11.05 5.74
N HIS A 200 -18.30 12.11 4.92
CA HIS A 200 -18.59 12.02 3.50
C HIS A 200 -17.55 11.16 2.78
N PHE A 201 -16.27 11.49 2.89
CA PHE A 201 -15.21 10.80 2.16
C PHE A 201 -14.92 9.39 2.64
N THR A 202 -15.11 9.10 3.92
CA THR A 202 -14.98 7.72 4.45
C THR A 202 -16.25 6.91 4.26
N GLU A 203 -17.33 7.51 3.72
CA GLU A 203 -18.67 6.91 3.65
C GLU A 203 -19.13 6.37 5.01
N ALA A 204 -18.94 7.16 6.07
CA ALA A 204 -19.18 6.71 7.44
C ALA A 204 -20.65 6.27 7.63
N PRO A 205 -20.90 5.07 8.19
CA PRO A 205 -22.24 4.62 8.55
C PRO A 205 -22.89 5.50 9.62
N THR A 206 -24.22 5.49 9.69
CA THR A 206 -25.01 6.30 10.64
C THR A 206 -24.54 6.11 12.09
N ALA A 207 -24.23 4.89 12.51
CA ALA A 207 -23.77 4.62 13.88
C ALA A 207 -22.49 5.41 14.25
N ILE A 208 -21.51 5.49 13.34
CA ILE A 208 -20.26 6.23 13.55
C ILE A 208 -20.53 7.75 13.55
N ARG A 209 -21.45 8.21 12.70
CA ARG A 209 -21.88 9.62 12.67
C ARG A 209 -22.54 10.04 13.98
N GLU A 210 -23.43 9.20 14.51
CA GLU A 210 -24.11 9.46 15.79
C GLU A 210 -23.15 9.44 16.97
N LEU A 211 -22.16 8.54 16.97
CA LEU A 211 -21.10 8.53 17.97
C LEU A 211 -20.34 9.86 17.98
N GLY A 212 -19.79 10.30 16.84
CA GLY A 212 -19.01 11.54 16.81
C GLY A 212 -19.86 12.78 17.06
N ARG A 213 -21.14 12.81 16.64
CA ARG A 213 -22.10 13.87 17.03
C ARG A 213 -22.27 13.94 18.54
N THR A 214 -22.46 12.79 19.19
CA THR A 214 -22.61 12.70 20.65
C THR A 214 -21.35 13.19 21.36
N LEU A 215 -20.17 12.76 20.91
CA LEU A 215 -18.88 13.20 21.47
C LEU A 215 -18.65 14.70 21.27
N ALA A 216 -19.03 15.26 20.11
CA ALA A 216 -18.92 16.69 19.84
C ALA A 216 -19.82 17.51 20.76
N ILE A 217 -21.10 17.12 20.93
CA ILE A 217 -22.04 17.79 21.84
C ILE A 217 -21.55 17.72 23.29
N ALA A 218 -20.96 16.60 23.70
CA ALA A 218 -20.38 16.41 25.03
C ALA A 218 -19.05 17.17 25.25
N GLY A 219 -18.50 17.84 24.23
CA GLY A 219 -17.21 18.52 24.31
C GLY A 219 -15.99 17.57 24.35
N LEU A 220 -16.21 16.28 24.07
CA LEU A 220 -15.18 15.23 24.09
C LEU A 220 -14.45 15.08 22.75
N LEU A 221 -14.98 15.70 21.68
CA LEU A 221 -14.35 15.76 20.36
C LEU A 221 -14.11 17.23 19.93
N PRO A 222 -13.23 17.98 20.63
CA PRO A 222 -12.97 19.38 20.28
C PRO A 222 -12.18 19.53 18.98
N ARG A 223 -11.38 18.52 18.61
CA ARG A 223 -10.62 18.45 17.36
C ARG A 223 -10.60 17.03 16.85
N ILE A 224 -10.84 16.86 15.55
CA ILE A 224 -10.92 15.54 14.93
C ILE A 224 -9.55 14.95 14.59
N LYS A 225 -8.57 15.78 14.24
CA LYS A 225 -7.23 15.29 13.83
C LYS A 225 -6.52 14.46 14.92
N PRO A 226 -6.52 14.84 16.22
CA PRO A 226 -5.95 13.99 17.26
C PRO A 226 -6.75 12.71 17.54
N TRP A 227 -8.05 12.72 17.24
CA TRP A 227 -8.95 11.59 17.47
C TRP A 227 -8.85 10.53 16.37
N ALA A 228 -8.85 10.98 15.11
CA ALA A 228 -8.82 10.14 13.92
C ALA A 228 -7.83 10.71 12.87
N PRO A 229 -6.52 10.67 13.15
CA PRO A 229 -5.52 11.28 12.29
C PRO A 229 -5.45 10.64 10.89
N PHE A 230 -5.66 9.33 10.75
CA PHE A 230 -5.69 8.65 9.46
C PHE A 230 -6.89 9.07 8.62
N SER A 231 -8.08 9.12 9.22
CA SER A 231 -9.33 9.51 8.55
C SER A 231 -9.28 10.97 8.08
N VAL A 232 -8.65 11.84 8.87
CA VAL A 232 -8.35 13.22 8.46
C VAL A 232 -7.31 13.26 7.34
N SER A 233 -6.31 12.37 7.34
CA SER A 233 -5.33 12.27 6.24
C SER A 233 -5.99 11.87 4.92
N VAL A 234 -6.86 10.87 4.93
CA VAL A 234 -7.65 10.45 3.76
C VAL A 234 -8.49 11.63 3.26
N THR A 235 -9.20 12.30 4.17
CA THR A 235 -10.02 13.47 3.85
C THR A 235 -9.20 14.60 3.25
N ARG A 236 -8.01 14.88 3.79
CA ARG A 236 -7.10 15.89 3.24
C ARG A 236 -6.70 15.59 1.80
N LEU A 237 -6.39 14.33 1.50
CA LEU A 237 -6.05 13.89 0.14
C LEU A 237 -7.24 14.03 -0.82
N CYS A 238 -8.45 13.65 -0.38
CA CYS A 238 -9.66 13.83 -1.17
C CYS A 238 -9.98 15.31 -1.43
N MET A 239 -9.86 16.15 -0.40
CA MET A 239 -10.00 17.61 -0.54
C MET A 239 -8.98 18.18 -1.52
N ALA A 240 -7.73 17.73 -1.45
CA ALA A 240 -6.66 18.18 -2.35
C ALA A 240 -6.97 17.80 -3.80
N LEU A 241 -7.39 16.56 -4.07
CA LEU A 241 -7.84 16.17 -5.41
C LEU A 241 -9.01 17.04 -5.88
N CYS A 242 -10.07 17.16 -5.09
CA CYS A 242 -11.25 17.93 -5.47
C CYS A 242 -10.92 19.40 -5.77
N CYS A 243 -10.13 20.05 -4.91
CA CYS A 243 -9.72 21.45 -5.09
C CYS A 243 -8.78 21.62 -6.28
N CYS A 244 -7.77 20.75 -6.44
CA CYS A 244 -6.86 20.81 -7.58
C CYS A 244 -7.57 20.56 -8.91
N THR A 245 -8.60 19.70 -8.94
CA THR A 245 -9.45 19.51 -10.11
C THR A 245 -10.34 20.73 -10.37
N ALA A 246 -10.98 21.30 -9.35
CA ALA A 246 -11.80 22.52 -9.46
C ALA A 246 -10.99 23.73 -9.97
N LEU A 247 -9.75 23.87 -9.50
CA LEU A 247 -8.81 24.91 -9.89
C LEU A 247 -8.01 24.59 -11.15
N LYS A 248 -8.26 23.44 -11.78
CA LYS A 248 -7.62 22.98 -13.03
C LYS A 248 -6.10 22.75 -12.94
N PHE A 249 -5.57 22.53 -11.74
CA PHE A 249 -4.19 22.05 -11.54
C PHE A 249 -4.04 20.55 -11.84
N VAL A 250 -5.12 19.80 -11.71
CA VAL A 250 -5.19 18.36 -12.01
C VAL A 250 -6.29 18.11 -13.04
N THR A 251 -6.05 17.16 -13.95
CA THR A 251 -7.01 16.77 -14.98
C THR A 251 -8.28 16.13 -14.39
N GLN A 252 -9.40 16.17 -15.12
CA GLN A 252 -10.67 15.56 -14.70
C GLN A 252 -10.79 14.08 -15.10
N ARG A 253 -9.70 13.31 -15.05
CA ARG A 253 -9.72 11.88 -15.42
C ARG A 253 -10.35 11.05 -14.29
N PRO A 254 -11.42 10.27 -14.54
CA PRO A 254 -12.07 9.47 -13.48
C PRO A 254 -11.12 8.54 -12.73
N THR A 255 -10.09 8.01 -13.41
CA THR A 255 -9.07 7.15 -12.82
C THR A 255 -8.29 7.81 -11.68
N ASN A 256 -8.20 9.14 -11.67
CA ASN A 256 -7.50 9.90 -10.63
C ASN A 256 -8.02 9.60 -9.22
N VAL A 257 -9.29 9.20 -9.08
CA VAL A 257 -9.85 8.79 -7.78
C VAL A 257 -9.21 7.51 -7.29
N PHE A 258 -8.97 6.53 -8.15
CA PHE A 258 -8.26 5.30 -7.80
C PHE A 258 -6.76 5.54 -7.64
N ASP A 259 -6.17 6.36 -8.49
CA ASP A 259 -4.76 6.76 -8.39
C ASP A 259 -4.48 7.44 -7.04
N LEU A 260 -5.43 8.23 -6.53
CA LEU A 260 -5.35 8.84 -5.19
C LEU A 260 -5.33 7.79 -4.06
N GLN A 261 -6.04 6.66 -4.21
CA GLN A 261 -6.16 5.68 -3.13
C GLN A 261 -4.82 5.06 -2.74
N TYR A 262 -3.86 4.95 -3.67
CA TYR A 262 -2.51 4.52 -3.35
C TYR A 262 -1.86 5.41 -2.26
N LEU A 263 -2.12 6.71 -2.30
CA LEU A 263 -1.61 7.65 -1.30
C LEU A 263 -2.24 7.47 0.09
N PHE A 264 -3.43 6.85 0.19
CA PHE A 264 -4.00 6.49 1.48
C PHE A 264 -3.15 5.44 2.20
N TYR A 265 -2.39 4.64 1.46
CA TYR A 265 -1.56 3.58 2.03
C TYR A 265 -0.13 4.02 2.38
N ALA A 266 0.25 5.24 2.01
CA ALA A 266 1.55 5.83 2.33
C ALA A 266 1.97 5.74 3.82
N PRO A 267 1.08 5.83 4.84
CA PRO A 267 1.47 5.77 6.25
C PRO A 267 1.90 4.37 6.74
N PHE A 268 1.58 3.32 5.99
CA PHE A 268 1.81 1.92 6.40
C PHE A 268 3.13 1.35 5.86
N GLY A 269 3.82 2.10 4.99
CA GLY A 269 5.15 1.77 4.49
C GLY A 269 6.23 2.71 5.01
N MET A 270 7.48 2.33 4.74
CA MET A 270 8.66 3.19 4.86
C MET A 270 9.00 3.85 3.52
N VAL A 271 8.65 3.21 2.41
CA VAL A 271 8.90 3.68 1.05
C VAL A 271 7.63 3.58 0.22
N PHE A 272 7.31 4.64 -0.51
CA PHE A 272 6.26 4.68 -1.52
C PHE A 272 6.89 5.01 -2.87
N VAL A 273 6.68 4.14 -3.87
CA VAL A 273 7.24 4.33 -5.21
C VAL A 273 6.13 4.52 -6.22
N SER A 274 6.30 5.50 -7.09
CA SER A 274 5.35 5.74 -8.17
C SER A 274 6.00 6.39 -9.38
N HIS A 275 5.44 6.10 -10.55
CA HIS A 275 5.71 6.84 -11.79
C HIS A 275 4.50 7.66 -12.25
N ASP A 276 3.49 7.80 -11.41
CA ASP A 276 2.32 8.61 -11.67
C ASP A 276 2.51 10.06 -11.19
N LYS A 277 2.18 11.00 -12.08
CA LYS A 277 2.36 12.44 -11.80
C LYS A 277 1.38 12.96 -10.76
N LEU A 278 0.14 12.47 -10.74
CA LEU A 278 -0.85 12.87 -9.72
C LEU A 278 -0.36 12.48 -8.34
N GLN A 279 0.14 11.24 -8.19
CA GLN A 279 0.67 10.75 -6.91
C GLN A 279 1.87 11.57 -6.46
N ARG A 280 2.78 11.92 -7.37
CA ARG A 280 3.92 12.81 -7.05
C ARG A 280 3.48 14.21 -6.63
N ASP A 281 2.55 14.80 -7.37
CA ASP A 281 2.10 16.18 -7.13
C ASP A 281 1.27 16.29 -5.84
N LEU A 282 0.51 15.24 -5.49
CA LEU A 282 -0.30 15.17 -4.26
C LEU A 282 0.43 14.52 -3.08
N TRP A 283 1.63 13.96 -3.26
CA TRP A 283 2.44 13.39 -2.18
C TRP A 283 2.57 14.31 -0.96
N PRO A 284 2.79 15.64 -1.09
CA PRO A 284 2.87 16.54 0.07
C PRO A 284 1.59 16.60 0.92
N ALA A 285 0.45 16.14 0.41
CA ALA A 285 -0.81 16.02 1.14
C ALA A 285 -0.94 14.69 1.91
N THR A 286 0.04 13.79 1.85
CA THR A 286 0.04 12.54 2.63
C THR A 286 0.50 12.78 4.08
N THR A 287 -0.16 12.14 5.04
CA THR A 287 0.29 12.18 6.45
C THR A 287 1.12 10.93 6.71
N THR A 288 2.42 10.99 6.40
CA THR A 288 3.30 9.82 6.47
C THR A 288 4.73 10.19 6.86
N GLN A 289 5.48 9.21 7.35
CA GLN A 289 6.94 9.25 7.53
C GLN A 289 7.70 8.58 6.37
N ALA A 290 6.96 7.97 5.43
CA ALA A 290 7.53 7.27 4.30
C ALA A 290 8.33 8.22 3.38
N SER A 291 9.31 7.66 2.69
CA SER A 291 9.99 8.34 1.59
C SER A 291 9.21 8.11 0.29
N PHE A 292 8.92 9.18 -0.46
CA PHE A 292 8.53 9.06 -1.85
C PHE A 292 9.77 8.85 -2.71
N VAL A 293 9.68 7.91 -3.65
CA VAL A 293 10.73 7.67 -4.65
C VAL A 293 10.10 7.68 -6.03
N TRP A 294 10.72 8.42 -6.94
CA TRP A 294 10.25 8.45 -8.32
C TRP A 294 10.64 7.14 -9.03
N GLY A 295 9.69 6.54 -9.76
CA GLY A 295 9.87 5.22 -10.36
C GLY A 295 11.07 5.09 -11.29
N ASP A 296 11.44 6.15 -12.03
CA ASP A 296 12.62 6.11 -12.91
C ASP A 296 13.92 5.99 -12.10
N GLU A 297 14.00 6.66 -10.94
CA GLU A 297 15.18 6.65 -10.09
C GLU A 297 15.40 5.26 -9.51
N LEU A 298 14.36 4.66 -8.91
CA LEU A 298 14.47 3.32 -8.34
C LEU A 298 14.70 2.26 -9.42
N LYS A 299 14.03 2.36 -10.57
CA LYS A 299 14.24 1.43 -11.69
C LYS A 299 15.69 1.47 -12.19
N ALA A 300 16.26 2.66 -12.36
CA ALA A 300 17.64 2.80 -12.81
C ALA A 300 18.61 2.12 -11.83
N ASP A 301 18.38 2.29 -10.53
CA ASP A 301 19.20 1.68 -9.48
C ASP A 301 19.01 0.15 -9.39
N LEU A 302 17.76 -0.34 -9.46
CA LEU A 302 17.46 -1.78 -9.54
C LEU A 302 18.22 -2.45 -10.69
N LYS A 303 18.28 -1.80 -11.86
CA LYS A 303 19.04 -2.31 -12.99
C LYS A 303 20.53 -2.45 -12.68
N CYS A 304 21.13 -1.49 -11.97
CA CYS A 304 22.52 -1.58 -11.52
C CYS A 304 22.72 -2.73 -10.54
N HIS A 305 21.81 -2.91 -9.59
CA HIS A 305 21.84 -4.03 -8.63
C HIS A 305 21.69 -5.40 -9.31
N VAL A 306 20.78 -5.53 -10.28
CA VAL A 306 20.63 -6.76 -11.10
C VAL A 306 21.92 -7.12 -11.82
N LEU A 307 22.60 -6.15 -12.43
CA LEU A 307 23.88 -6.37 -13.10
C LEU A 307 24.97 -6.80 -12.11
N ALA A 308 25.10 -6.10 -10.99
CA ALA A 308 26.06 -6.43 -9.95
C ALA A 308 25.82 -7.83 -9.35
N ARG A 309 24.55 -8.22 -9.16
CA ARG A 309 24.15 -9.56 -8.69
C ARG A 309 24.56 -10.63 -9.70
N LYS A 310 24.25 -10.44 -10.99
CA LYS A 310 24.62 -11.39 -12.06
C LYS A 310 26.14 -11.57 -12.19
N GLU A 311 26.90 -10.48 -12.17
CA GLU A 311 28.37 -10.53 -12.17
C GLU A 311 28.92 -11.28 -10.96
N THR A 312 28.37 -11.02 -9.78
CA THR A 312 28.79 -11.69 -8.54
C THR A 312 28.45 -13.18 -8.55
N MET A 313 27.29 -13.56 -9.10
CA MET A 313 26.94 -14.98 -9.27
C MET A 313 27.89 -15.68 -10.26
N ALA A 314 28.17 -15.06 -11.42
CA ALA A 314 29.10 -15.63 -12.40
C ALA A 314 30.53 -15.79 -11.84
N ALA A 315 31.02 -14.82 -11.06
CA ALA A 315 32.32 -14.92 -10.39
C ALA A 315 32.35 -16.06 -9.35
N ARG A 316 31.27 -16.25 -8.59
CA ARG A 316 31.14 -17.39 -7.64
C ARG A 316 31.15 -18.73 -8.37
N GLU A 317 30.45 -18.84 -9.49
CA GLU A 317 30.44 -20.04 -10.34
C GLU A 317 31.83 -20.35 -10.92
N ALA A 318 32.62 -19.32 -11.22
CA ALA A 318 34.01 -19.44 -11.64
C ALA A 318 34.99 -19.77 -10.50
N GLY A 319 34.52 -19.91 -9.26
CA GLY A 319 35.34 -20.22 -8.08
C GLY A 319 36.04 -19.02 -7.46
N GLU A 320 35.69 -17.79 -7.85
CA GLU A 320 36.25 -16.57 -7.28
C GLU A 320 35.64 -16.27 -5.90
N ARG A 321 36.47 -15.79 -4.98
CA ARG A 321 36.00 -15.33 -3.67
C ARG A 321 35.55 -13.87 -3.75
N VAL A 322 34.26 -13.68 -3.98
CA VAL A 322 33.61 -12.35 -4.05
C VAL A 322 32.72 -12.07 -2.83
N GLY A 323 32.66 -10.81 -2.41
CA GLY A 323 31.81 -10.32 -1.31
C GLY A 323 30.32 -10.33 -1.64
N TYR A 324 29.53 -9.53 -0.92
CA TYR A 324 28.14 -9.29 -1.29
C TYR A 324 28.09 -8.24 -2.40
N TYR A 325 27.22 -8.43 -3.39
CA TYR A 325 27.11 -7.48 -4.51
C TYR A 325 26.61 -6.11 -4.06
N THR A 326 25.86 -6.07 -2.96
CA THR A 326 25.34 -4.85 -2.33
C THR A 326 26.43 -3.96 -1.74
N ASP A 327 27.61 -4.51 -1.41
CA ASP A 327 28.75 -3.76 -0.85
C ASP A 327 29.34 -2.75 -1.85
N ARG A 328 28.95 -2.85 -3.13
CA ARG A 328 29.38 -1.93 -4.20
C ARG A 328 28.63 -0.60 -4.19
N PHE A 329 27.55 -0.49 -3.43
CA PHE A 329 26.64 0.65 -3.43
C PHE A 329 26.71 1.42 -2.12
N THR A 330 26.71 2.73 -2.21
CA THR A 330 26.71 3.67 -1.07
C THR A 330 25.45 4.54 -1.12
N SER A 331 25.15 5.24 -0.02
CA SER A 331 23.98 6.14 0.01
C SER A 331 24.13 7.39 -0.86
N GLU A 332 25.35 7.69 -1.33
CA GLU A 332 25.64 8.79 -2.25
C GLU A 332 25.27 8.45 -3.70
N ASP A 333 25.44 7.19 -4.12
CA ASP A 333 25.29 6.75 -5.51
C ASP A 333 24.10 5.80 -5.75
N SER A 334 23.49 5.24 -4.71
CA SER A 334 22.33 4.34 -4.80
C SER A 334 21.15 4.83 -3.94
N VAL A 335 19.98 4.94 -4.56
CA VAL A 335 18.74 5.25 -3.85
C VAL A 335 18.35 4.09 -2.92
N ILE A 336 18.59 2.84 -3.32
CA ILE A 336 18.35 1.66 -2.49
C ILE A 336 19.22 1.74 -1.23
N ALA A 337 20.54 1.93 -1.37
CA ALA A 337 21.44 2.05 -0.21
C ALA A 337 21.04 3.21 0.72
N ARG A 338 20.64 4.36 0.16
CA ARG A 338 20.15 5.52 0.93
C ARG A 338 18.86 5.22 1.70
N LEU A 339 17.93 4.48 1.11
CA LEU A 339 16.69 4.07 1.78
C LEU A 339 16.95 3.05 2.88
N HIS A 340 17.85 2.11 2.65
CA HIS A 340 18.31 1.17 3.68
C HIS A 340 18.96 1.94 4.84
N GLU A 341 19.88 2.86 4.58
CA GLU A 341 20.50 3.65 5.64
C GLU A 341 19.48 4.48 6.44
N LYS A 342 18.52 5.11 5.76
CA LYS A 342 17.49 5.94 6.41
C LYS A 342 16.56 5.12 7.31
N HIS A 343 16.12 3.96 6.84
CA HIS A 343 15.00 3.23 7.47
C HIS A 343 15.44 2.01 8.27
N LEU A 344 16.58 1.43 7.93
CA LEU A 344 17.23 0.37 8.68
C LEU A 344 18.35 1.00 9.50
N ILE A 345 17.99 1.66 10.60
CA ILE A 345 18.98 2.08 11.59
C ILE A 345 19.73 0.81 12.04
N SER A 346 20.99 0.70 11.63
CA SER A 346 21.87 -0.35 12.14
C SER A 346 21.90 -0.20 13.66
N PRO A 347 21.69 -1.27 14.46
CA PRO A 347 21.95 -1.23 15.89
C PRO A 347 23.48 -1.17 16.12
N ARG A 348 24.15 -0.14 15.59
CA ARG A 348 25.52 0.24 15.92
C ARG A 348 25.47 1.04 17.21
N GLY A 349 25.13 0.36 18.31
CA GLY A 349 25.04 0.95 19.64
C GLY A 349 24.78 -0.05 20.77
N SER A 350 24.20 -1.20 20.46
CA SER A 350 24.12 -2.33 21.38
C SER A 350 24.60 -3.56 20.62
N GLY A 351 25.54 -4.32 21.19
CA GLY A 351 26.00 -5.59 20.65
C GLY A 351 24.90 -6.67 20.62
N SER A 352 23.80 -6.42 19.92
CA SER A 352 22.85 -7.45 19.55
C SER A 352 23.47 -8.23 18.42
N SER A 353 23.97 -9.42 18.75
CA SER A 353 24.25 -10.47 17.79
C SER A 353 23.10 -10.52 16.78
N SER A 354 23.43 -10.58 15.49
CA SER A 354 22.52 -11.06 14.46
C SER A 354 21.71 -12.22 15.02
N GLY A 355 20.37 -12.16 14.89
CA GLY A 355 19.51 -13.29 15.27
C GLY A 355 20.02 -14.58 14.62
N PRO A 356 19.76 -15.75 15.24
CA PRO A 356 20.40 -16.99 14.84
C PRO A 356 20.11 -17.27 13.37
N THR A 357 21.14 -17.13 12.53
CA THR A 357 21.24 -17.79 11.24
C THR A 357 21.66 -19.23 11.55
N GLY A 358 20.72 -20.02 12.05
CA GLY A 358 20.91 -21.42 12.46
C GLY A 358 19.75 -22.27 11.97
N GLU A 359 19.87 -23.58 12.13
CA GLU A 359 18.78 -24.52 11.79
C GLU A 359 17.56 -24.22 12.68
N PHE A 360 16.37 -24.76 12.34
CA PHE A 360 15.16 -24.56 13.15
C PHE A 360 15.41 -24.85 14.64
N GLU A 361 16.28 -25.82 14.94
CA GLU A 361 16.71 -26.22 16.27
C GLU A 361 17.44 -25.12 17.07
N ASP A 362 17.98 -24.11 16.42
CA ASP A 362 18.71 -23.01 17.07
C ASP A 362 17.81 -21.81 17.39
N LEU A 363 16.54 -21.85 16.97
CA LEU A 363 15.59 -20.77 17.23
C LEU A 363 15.17 -20.71 18.71
N PRO A 364 14.92 -19.51 19.26
CA PRO A 364 14.33 -19.35 20.59
C PRO A 364 13.05 -20.18 20.76
N ALA A 365 12.84 -20.76 21.95
CA ALA A 365 11.74 -21.70 22.19
C ALA A 365 10.34 -21.11 22.01
N ASP A 366 10.19 -19.80 22.20
CA ASP A 366 8.98 -19.04 21.92
C ASP A 366 8.73 -18.86 20.41
N VAL A 367 9.79 -18.61 19.63
CA VAL A 367 9.74 -18.53 18.16
C VAL A 367 9.42 -19.90 17.56
N LYS A 368 10.12 -20.96 17.99
CA LYS A 368 9.83 -22.36 17.59
C LYS A 368 8.36 -22.70 17.81
N ARG A 369 7.84 -22.38 19.00
CA ARG A 369 6.44 -22.64 19.36
C ARG A 369 5.47 -21.87 18.48
N GLY A 370 5.77 -20.61 18.17
CA GLY A 370 4.95 -19.81 17.26
C GLY A 370 4.95 -20.36 15.83
N LEU A 371 6.09 -20.86 15.34
CA LEU A 371 6.18 -21.50 14.03
C LEU A 371 5.41 -22.83 13.99
N LEU A 372 5.56 -23.69 14.99
CA LEU A 372 4.82 -24.95 15.08
C LEU A 372 3.30 -24.71 15.18
N GLU A 373 2.89 -23.74 15.98
CA GLU A 373 1.49 -23.32 16.07
C GLU A 373 0.95 -22.81 14.72
N ALA A 374 1.76 -22.03 13.98
CA ALA A 374 1.38 -21.58 12.65
C ALA A 374 1.19 -22.74 11.68
N MET A 375 2.09 -23.74 11.71
CA MET A 375 1.96 -24.96 10.92
C MET A 375 0.70 -25.74 11.27
N GLU A 376 0.42 -25.95 12.56
CA GLU A 376 -0.80 -26.63 13.02
C GLU A 376 -2.08 -25.94 12.55
N LEU A 377 -2.16 -24.61 12.71
CA LEU A 377 -3.33 -23.83 12.30
C LEU A 377 -3.54 -23.85 10.77
N ILE A 378 -2.45 -23.83 10.02
CA ILE A 378 -2.45 -23.99 8.57
C ILE A 378 -2.98 -25.38 8.17
N ASP A 379 -2.48 -26.44 8.80
CA ASP A 379 -2.94 -27.81 8.53
C ASP A 379 -4.42 -28.01 8.90
N GLU A 380 -4.87 -27.43 10.02
CA GLU A 380 -6.28 -27.42 10.43
C GLU A 380 -7.17 -26.74 9.38
N GLN A 381 -6.70 -25.60 8.82
CA GLN A 381 -7.40 -24.89 7.76
C GLN A 381 -7.45 -25.70 6.46
N ASP A 382 -6.35 -26.36 6.08
CA ASP A 382 -6.29 -27.22 4.90
C ASP A 382 -7.25 -28.43 5.04
N ALA A 383 -7.29 -29.05 6.23
CA ALA A 383 -8.20 -30.15 6.53
C ALA A 383 -9.67 -29.70 6.46
N ALA A 384 -10.00 -28.51 6.98
CA ALA A 384 -11.36 -27.95 6.90
C ALA A 384 -11.79 -27.65 5.44
N ARG A 385 -10.83 -27.42 4.54
CA ARG A 385 -11.06 -27.20 3.10
C ARG A 385 -11.04 -28.47 2.27
N GLY A 386 -10.90 -29.64 2.89
CA GLY A 386 -10.87 -30.94 2.21
C GLY A 386 -9.52 -31.28 1.56
N GLY A 387 -8.44 -30.58 1.94
CA GLY A 387 -7.07 -30.93 1.55
C GLY A 387 -6.53 -32.10 2.37
N PRO A 388 -5.61 -32.92 1.81
CA PRO A 388 -4.92 -33.93 2.61
C PRO A 388 -4.01 -33.25 3.65
N PRO A 389 -3.93 -33.75 4.90
CA PRO A 389 -2.98 -33.23 5.89
C PRO A 389 -1.55 -33.42 5.36
N LYS A 390 -0.75 -32.36 5.38
CA LYS A 390 0.55 -32.33 4.69
C LYS A 390 1.76 -32.15 5.60
N PHE A 391 1.70 -32.45 6.90
CA PHE A 391 2.92 -32.57 7.71
C PHE A 391 2.84 -33.67 8.76
N HIS A 392 3.42 -34.84 8.44
CA HIS A 392 3.94 -35.79 9.43
C HIS A 392 5.37 -36.12 9.02
N GLY A 393 6.33 -35.44 9.65
CA GLY A 393 7.77 -35.63 9.47
C GLY A 393 8.52 -34.90 10.55
#